data_AF-A0A0K1EMG3-F1
#
_entry.id   AF-A0A0K1EMG3-F1
#
_cell.length_a   1.000
_cell.length_b   1.000
_cell.length_c   1.000
_cell.angle_alpha   90.00
_cell.angle_beta   90.00
_cell.angle_gamma   90.00
#
_symmetry.space_group_name_H-M   'P 1'
#
loop_
_entity.id
_entity.type
_entity.pdbx_description
1 polymer ?
#
loop_
_entity_poly.entity_id
_entity_poly.type
_entity_poly.pdbx_seq_one_letter_code
_entity_poly.pdbx_strand_id
1 'polypeptide(L)'
;MTGVARVVARAAVFVVGASTLVACAPMEEHAGAPLVPPMEPFPMVSDALEYRCATLDCHGKPERNLRLYGSSGLRLAPDGATGSGTTTDAEYAANYDSVVGLEPEILSRVVEEGGWLPDRLTLVRKGRGTEYHKGNAVLVPGDDADRCLTSWLASAVDEAACERAKEMVRPGGETEEP
;
A
#
# COMPACT_ATOMS: atom_id res chain seq x y z
N MET A 1 -28.69 -67.42 -25.15
CA MET A 1 -27.28 -67.77 -24.83
C MET A 1 -26.40 -67.16 -25.92
N THR A 2 -25.38 -66.41 -25.49
CA THR A 2 -24.17 -65.99 -26.21
C THR A 2 -24.30 -65.23 -27.54
N GLY A 3 -23.90 -63.95 -27.51
CA GLY A 3 -23.70 -63.09 -28.68
C GLY A 3 -22.35 -63.30 -29.37
N VAL A 4 -22.22 -62.69 -30.56
CA VAL A 4 -20.94 -62.51 -31.25
C VAL A 4 -20.89 -61.09 -31.82
N ALA A 5 -19.76 -60.43 -31.55
CA ALA A 5 -19.44 -59.04 -31.83
C ALA A 5 -19.34 -58.72 -33.33
N ARG A 6 -19.66 -57.46 -33.68
CA ARG A 6 -19.10 -56.81 -34.86
C ARG A 6 -18.37 -55.55 -34.42
N VAL A 7 -17.04 -55.64 -34.44
CA VAL A 7 -16.13 -54.50 -34.36
C VAL A 7 -16.24 -53.77 -35.69
N VAL A 8 -16.75 -52.54 -35.68
CA VAL A 8 -16.61 -51.60 -36.80
C VAL A 8 -15.73 -50.48 -36.33
N ALA A 9 -14.46 -50.53 -36.74
CA ALA A 9 -13.50 -49.46 -36.54
C ALA A 9 -13.99 -48.22 -37.30
N ARG A 10 -14.42 -47.19 -36.57
CA ARG A 10 -14.63 -45.85 -37.12
C ARG A 10 -13.38 -45.03 -36.81
N ALA A 11 -12.57 -44.81 -37.84
CA ALA A 11 -11.54 -43.79 -37.84
C ALA A 11 -12.22 -42.43 -37.71
N ALA A 12 -12.25 -41.88 -36.48
CA ALA A 12 -12.66 -40.51 -36.25
C ALA A 12 -11.46 -39.61 -36.54
N VAL A 13 -11.51 -38.94 -37.69
CA VAL A 13 -10.64 -37.81 -38.03
C VAL A 13 -10.92 -36.70 -37.00
N PHE A 14 -10.04 -36.58 -36.01
CA PHE A 14 -10.02 -35.41 -35.13
C PHE A 14 -9.42 -34.25 -35.92
N VAL A 15 -10.29 -33.40 -36.47
CA VAL A 15 -9.90 -32.03 -36.86
C VAL A 15 -9.61 -31.30 -35.55
N VAL A 16 -8.33 -31.26 -35.17
CA VAL A 16 -7.86 -30.46 -34.04
C VAL A 16 -8.02 -28.99 -34.45
N GLY A 17 -9.01 -28.33 -33.86
CA GLY A 17 -9.24 -26.90 -34.02
C GLY A 17 -8.04 -26.12 -33.53
N ALA A 18 -7.30 -25.53 -34.47
CA ALA A 18 -6.25 -24.56 -34.19
C ALA A 18 -6.91 -23.22 -33.79
N SER A 19 -7.17 -23.01 -32.50
CA SER A 19 -7.73 -21.73 -32.00
C SER A 19 -7.36 -21.45 -30.54
N THR A 20 -6.09 -21.51 -30.18
CA THR A 20 -5.63 -21.09 -28.83
C THR A 20 -4.28 -20.39 -28.85
N LEU A 21 -4.12 -19.37 -29.69
CA LEU A 21 -3.05 -18.37 -29.59
C LEU A 21 -3.71 -17.08 -30.09
N VAL A 22 -4.27 -16.23 -29.24
CA VAL A 22 -3.60 -15.06 -28.67
C VAL A 22 -4.60 -14.46 -27.67
N ALA A 23 -4.30 -14.52 -26.38
CA ALA A 23 -5.05 -13.80 -25.34
C ALA A 23 -4.17 -12.78 -24.58
N CYS A 24 -2.88 -12.70 -24.92
CA CYS A 24 -2.03 -11.58 -24.51
C CYS A 24 -2.07 -10.55 -25.63
N ALA A 25 -3.17 -9.80 -25.74
CA ALA A 25 -3.06 -8.49 -26.35
C ALA A 25 -2.10 -7.66 -25.47
N PRO A 26 -1.16 -6.89 -26.03
CA PRO A 26 -0.48 -5.89 -25.21
C PRO A 26 -1.58 -5.03 -24.59
N MET A 27 -1.54 -4.85 -23.26
CA MET A 27 -2.29 -3.77 -22.64
C MET A 27 -1.82 -2.52 -23.39
N GLU A 28 -2.69 -1.97 -24.23
CA GLU A 28 -2.41 -0.67 -24.79
C GLU A 28 -2.27 0.27 -23.58
N GLU A 29 -1.14 0.98 -23.47
CA GLU A 29 -0.89 2.00 -22.44
C GLU A 29 -1.91 3.15 -22.60
N HIS A 30 -3.16 2.93 -22.20
CA HIS A 30 -4.21 3.92 -22.22
C HIS A 30 -4.39 4.53 -20.83
N ALA A 31 -3.31 5.13 -20.36
CA ALA A 31 -3.21 6.24 -19.41
C ALA A 31 -1.70 6.47 -19.24
N GLY A 32 -1.22 7.72 -19.22
CA GLY A 32 0.16 7.97 -18.80
C GLY A 32 0.42 7.33 -17.44
N ALA A 33 1.68 7.00 -17.14
CA ALA A 33 2.05 6.47 -15.83
C ALA A 33 1.40 7.33 -14.71
N PRO A 34 0.79 6.70 -13.67
CA PRO A 34 0.17 7.44 -12.57
C PRO A 34 1.13 8.49 -12.01
N LEU A 35 0.65 9.71 -11.82
CA LEU A 35 1.42 10.72 -11.13
C LEU A 35 1.43 10.37 -9.65
N VAL A 36 2.61 10.18 -9.09
CA VAL A 36 2.79 9.82 -7.68
C VAL A 36 3.78 10.77 -7.04
N PRO A 37 3.71 10.99 -5.71
CA PRO A 37 4.71 11.80 -5.04
C PRO A 37 6.11 11.17 -5.15
N PRO A 38 7.19 11.94 -5.02
CA PRO A 38 8.53 11.40 -5.10
C PRO A 38 8.80 10.36 -3.98
N MET A 39 9.48 9.27 -4.35
CA MET A 39 9.95 8.25 -3.41
C MET A 39 11.03 8.79 -2.46
N GLU A 40 11.90 9.69 -2.92
CA GLU A 40 13.06 10.10 -2.12
C GLU A 40 12.73 10.63 -0.70
N PRO A 41 11.74 11.52 -0.50
CA PRO A 41 11.33 11.93 0.84
C PRO A 41 10.41 10.92 1.57
N PHE A 42 10.00 9.83 0.92
CA PHE A 42 9.04 8.89 1.49
C PHE A 42 9.51 8.16 2.76
N PRO A 43 10.80 7.82 2.98
CA PRO A 43 11.24 7.22 4.23
C PRO A 43 10.82 8.02 5.47
N MET A 44 10.89 9.36 5.41
CA MET A 44 10.44 10.22 6.52
C MET A 44 8.92 10.13 6.75
N VAL A 45 8.15 9.97 5.68
CA VAL A 45 6.70 9.77 5.75
C VAL A 45 6.37 8.37 6.30
N SER A 46 7.09 7.35 5.86
CA SER A 46 6.96 5.99 6.37
C SER A 46 7.22 5.95 7.88
N ASP A 47 8.26 6.63 8.36
CA ASP A 47 8.58 6.73 9.78
C ASP A 47 7.47 7.46 10.56
N ALA A 48 6.93 8.56 10.01
CA ALA A 48 5.77 9.24 10.59
C ALA A 48 4.52 8.34 10.66
N LEU A 49 4.37 7.38 9.74
CA LEU A 49 3.26 6.43 9.73
C LEU A 49 3.48 5.20 10.62
N GLU A 50 4.73 4.84 10.94
CA GLU A 50 5.08 3.53 11.50
C GLU A 50 4.29 3.18 12.77
N TYR A 51 4.46 3.94 13.86
CA TYR A 51 3.78 3.66 15.12
C TYR A 51 2.26 3.90 15.11
N ARG A 52 1.77 4.63 14.11
CA ARG A 52 0.34 4.97 13.95
C ARG A 52 -0.41 3.91 13.16
N CYS A 53 0.24 3.35 12.15
CA CYS A 53 -0.39 2.52 11.13
C CYS A 53 0.26 1.14 11.01
N ALA A 54 1.58 1.02 11.14
CA ALA A 54 2.33 -0.19 10.78
C ALA A 54 2.46 -1.23 11.91
N THR A 55 1.75 -1.09 13.03
CA THR A 55 1.77 -2.10 14.10
C THR A 55 1.04 -3.39 13.70
N LEU A 56 1.34 -4.50 14.39
CA LEU A 56 0.73 -5.83 14.14
C LEU A 56 -0.82 -5.83 14.24
N ASP A 57 -1.39 -4.96 15.08
CA ASP A 57 -2.85 -4.84 15.21
C ASP A 57 -3.48 -4.09 14.03
N CYS A 58 -2.71 -3.21 13.39
CA CYS A 58 -3.12 -2.31 12.32
C CYS A 58 -2.70 -2.86 10.95
N HIS A 59 -1.79 -2.17 10.25
CA HIS A 59 -1.34 -2.44 8.87
C HIS A 59 -0.01 -3.20 8.79
N GLY A 60 0.60 -3.51 9.93
CA GLY A 60 1.79 -4.34 10.07
C GLY A 60 1.52 -5.83 9.95
N LYS A 61 0.71 -6.28 8.98
CA LYS A 61 0.39 -7.71 8.80
C LYS A 61 -0.03 -8.01 7.37
N PRO A 62 0.13 -9.26 6.89
CA PRO A 62 -0.01 -9.56 5.48
C PRO A 62 -1.44 -9.45 4.94
N GLU A 63 -2.46 -9.53 5.78
CA GLU A 63 -3.87 -9.58 5.35
C GLU A 63 -4.48 -8.19 5.03
N ARG A 64 -3.67 -7.13 5.00
CA ARG A 64 -4.14 -5.75 4.82
C ARG A 64 -3.82 -5.25 3.42
N ASN A 65 -4.76 -4.53 2.82
CA ASN A 65 -4.59 -3.87 1.51
C ASN A 65 -3.49 -2.81 1.58
N LEU A 66 -3.55 -1.92 2.58
CA LEU A 66 -2.40 -1.14 2.98
C LEU A 66 -1.55 -2.02 3.89
N ARG A 67 -0.43 -2.51 3.39
CA ARG A 67 0.56 -3.26 4.16
C ARG A 67 1.77 -2.39 4.41
N LEU A 68 2.12 -2.21 5.66
CA LEU A 68 3.29 -1.43 6.06
C LEU A 68 4.25 -2.33 6.82
N TYR A 69 5.51 -2.27 6.45
CA TYR A 69 6.62 -2.95 7.09
C TYR A 69 7.38 -1.97 7.98
N GLY A 70 7.98 -2.49 9.03
CA GLY A 70 8.80 -1.69 9.94
C GLY A 70 9.06 -2.39 11.25
N SER A 71 9.88 -1.77 12.09
CA SER A 71 10.24 -2.30 13.41
C SER A 71 9.01 -2.55 14.29
N SER A 72 7.96 -1.72 14.20
CA SER A 72 6.75 -1.86 15.02
C SER A 72 5.76 -2.97 14.58
N GLY A 73 6.01 -3.63 13.44
CA GLY A 73 5.10 -4.63 12.88
C GLY A 73 5.74 -5.71 12.02
N LEU A 74 5.12 -5.99 10.88
CA LEU A 74 5.58 -7.00 9.92
C LEU A 74 6.94 -6.60 9.35
N ARG A 75 7.87 -7.55 9.25
CA ARG A 75 9.15 -7.36 8.56
C ARG A 75 9.09 -7.91 7.16
N LEU A 76 9.80 -7.27 6.23
CA LEU A 76 9.89 -7.77 4.85
C LEU A 76 10.81 -9.00 4.78
N ALA A 77 11.91 -8.98 5.53
CA ALA A 77 12.83 -10.11 5.63
C ALA A 77 12.14 -11.30 6.35
N PRO A 78 12.23 -12.54 5.83
CA PRO A 78 11.56 -13.71 6.41
C PRO A 78 12.00 -14.04 7.84
N ASP A 79 13.22 -13.69 8.21
CA ASP A 79 13.83 -13.86 9.53
C ASP A 79 13.75 -12.60 10.40
N GLY A 80 13.14 -11.52 9.88
CA GLY A 80 12.97 -10.27 10.60
C GLY A 80 11.98 -10.41 11.76
N ALA A 81 12.44 -10.10 12.98
CA ALA A 81 11.58 -10.02 14.15
C ALA A 81 10.97 -8.61 14.32
N THR A 82 9.71 -8.54 14.74
CA THR A 82 9.09 -7.31 15.24
C THR A 82 9.85 -6.79 16.47
N GLY A 83 9.97 -5.48 16.60
CA GLY A 83 10.69 -4.78 17.66
C GLY A 83 12.20 -4.71 17.46
N SER A 84 12.73 -5.16 16.31
CA SER A 84 14.16 -5.19 16.06
C SER A 84 14.59 -4.22 14.96
N GLY A 85 15.79 -3.65 15.08
CA GLY A 85 16.40 -2.80 14.05
C GLY A 85 15.59 -1.57 13.65
N THR A 86 16.04 -0.90 12.61
CA THR A 86 15.30 0.18 11.94
C THR A 86 14.58 -0.38 10.71
N THR A 87 13.61 0.39 10.19
CA THR A 87 13.02 0.13 8.88
C THR A 87 14.12 0.21 7.80
N THR A 88 14.15 -0.78 6.91
CA THR A 88 15.17 -0.92 5.86
C THR A 88 14.75 -0.24 4.56
N ASP A 89 15.70 0.04 3.66
CA ASP A 89 15.42 0.63 2.34
C ASP A 89 14.43 -0.20 1.52
N ALA A 90 14.53 -1.53 1.58
CA ALA A 90 13.59 -2.42 0.92
C ALA A 90 12.19 -2.37 1.54
N GLU A 91 12.10 -2.18 2.86
CA GLU A 91 10.82 -1.96 3.55
C GLU A 91 10.22 -0.60 3.18
N TYR A 92 11.02 0.47 3.09
CA TYR A 92 10.55 1.77 2.61
C TYR A 92 10.02 1.70 1.18
N ALA A 93 10.73 1.03 0.27
CA ALA A 93 10.26 0.85 -1.10
C ALA A 93 8.94 0.04 -1.16
N ALA A 94 8.84 -1.04 -0.39
CA ALA A 94 7.60 -1.82 -0.32
C ALA A 94 6.43 -1.03 0.30
N ASN A 95 6.70 -0.21 1.30
CA ASN A 95 5.72 0.69 1.90
C ASN A 95 5.25 1.76 0.91
N TYR A 96 6.18 2.30 0.12
CA TYR A 96 5.88 3.28 -0.93
C TYR A 96 4.92 2.67 -1.95
N ASP A 97 5.27 1.51 -2.50
CA ASP A 97 4.43 0.79 -3.47
C ASP A 97 3.04 0.49 -2.90
N SER A 98 2.98 0.08 -1.63
CA SER A 98 1.74 -0.18 -0.90
C SER A 98 0.87 1.07 -0.77
N VAL A 99 1.45 2.23 -0.45
CA VAL A 99 0.72 3.50 -0.32
C VAL A 99 0.27 4.01 -1.69
N VAL A 100 1.16 4.07 -2.68
CA VAL A 100 0.82 4.65 -4.00
C VAL A 100 -0.10 3.74 -4.81
N GLY A 101 -0.09 2.44 -4.53
CA GLY A 101 -0.97 1.44 -5.15
C GLY A 101 -2.37 1.33 -4.55
N LEU A 102 -2.68 2.02 -3.44
CA LEU A 102 -4.01 1.94 -2.82
C LEU A 102 -5.12 2.49 -3.71
N GLU A 103 -4.92 3.70 -4.24
CA GLU A 103 -5.90 4.47 -4.99
C GLU A 103 -5.21 5.28 -6.11
N PRO A 104 -4.49 4.63 -7.05
CA PRO A 104 -3.53 5.30 -7.94
C PRO A 104 -4.16 6.41 -8.80
N GLU A 105 -5.42 6.25 -9.26
CA GLU A 105 -6.12 7.27 -10.05
C GLU A 105 -6.59 8.47 -9.23
N ILE A 106 -6.88 8.28 -7.93
CA ILE A 106 -7.25 9.38 -7.03
C ILE A 106 -6.00 10.07 -6.53
N LEU A 107 -4.95 9.32 -6.20
CA LEU A 107 -3.64 9.83 -5.84
C LEU A 107 -3.08 10.72 -6.95
N SER A 108 -3.12 10.26 -8.20
CA SER A 108 -2.66 11.05 -9.35
C SER A 108 -3.32 12.42 -9.42
N ARG A 109 -4.65 12.48 -9.24
CA ARG A 109 -5.39 13.75 -9.22
C ARG A 109 -5.01 14.63 -8.03
N VAL A 110 -4.83 14.06 -6.84
CA VAL A 110 -4.41 14.81 -5.66
C VAL A 110 -3.01 15.41 -5.86
N VAL A 111 -2.06 14.63 -6.39
CA VAL A 111 -0.70 15.12 -6.65
C VAL A 111 -0.68 16.16 -7.77
N GLU A 112 -1.44 15.95 -8.85
CA GLU A 112 -1.57 16.89 -9.97
C GLU A 112 -2.13 18.25 -9.51
N GLU A 113 -3.04 18.23 -8.54
CA GLU A 113 -3.60 19.42 -7.89
C GLU A 113 -2.75 19.96 -6.73
N GLY A 114 -1.49 19.52 -6.60
CA GLY A 114 -0.55 20.02 -5.58
C GLY A 114 -0.90 19.61 -4.15
N GLY A 115 -1.49 18.42 -3.97
CA GLY A 115 -1.91 17.90 -2.68
C GLY A 115 -3.24 18.46 -2.18
N TRP A 116 -4.00 19.19 -3.03
CA TRP A 116 -5.25 19.81 -2.62
C TRP A 116 -6.34 18.77 -2.28
N LEU A 117 -7.11 19.05 -1.22
CA LEU A 117 -8.16 18.18 -0.68
C LEU A 117 -7.68 16.73 -0.47
N PRO A 118 -6.67 16.50 0.39
CA PRO A 118 -6.08 15.17 0.58
C PRO A 118 -7.08 14.14 1.12
N ASP A 119 -8.19 14.58 1.72
CA ASP A 119 -9.31 13.74 2.14
C ASP A 119 -10.04 13.02 0.98
N ARG A 120 -9.66 13.27 -0.28
CA ARG A 120 -10.08 12.40 -1.40
C ARG A 120 -9.48 10.99 -1.28
N LEU A 121 -8.36 10.83 -0.58
CA LEU A 121 -7.72 9.55 -0.33
C LEU A 121 -8.29 8.88 0.92
N THR A 122 -8.61 7.60 0.80
CA THR A 122 -9.05 6.73 1.89
C THR A 122 -8.02 6.67 3.01
N LEU A 123 -6.72 6.65 2.68
CA LEU A 123 -5.63 6.72 3.67
C LEU A 123 -5.81 7.92 4.61
N VAL A 124 -6.09 9.09 4.05
CA VAL A 124 -6.22 10.34 4.79
C VAL A 124 -7.53 10.37 5.58
N ARG A 125 -8.67 10.00 4.97
CA ARG A 125 -9.96 9.99 5.68
C ARG A 125 -9.99 9.02 6.86
N LYS A 126 -9.47 7.81 6.67
CA LYS A 126 -9.40 6.80 7.74
C LYS A 126 -8.38 7.20 8.81
N GLY A 127 -7.25 7.76 8.41
CA GLY A 127 -6.24 8.28 9.34
C GLY A 127 -6.80 9.41 10.21
N ARG A 128 -7.55 10.35 9.63
CA ARG A 128 -8.20 11.48 10.33
C ARG A 128 -9.51 11.12 11.03
N GLY A 129 -10.02 9.90 10.84
CA GLY A 129 -11.30 9.45 11.40
C GLY A 129 -12.55 10.10 10.81
N THR A 130 -12.45 10.72 9.61
CA THR A 130 -13.62 11.21 8.87
C THR A 130 -14.34 10.10 8.10
N GLU A 131 -13.71 8.93 8.01
CA GLU A 131 -14.31 7.67 7.57
C GLU A 131 -14.10 6.60 8.66
N TYR A 132 -15.07 5.70 8.85
CA TYR A 132 -14.96 4.65 9.86
C TYR A 132 -13.67 3.82 9.69
N HIS A 133 -12.95 3.68 10.78
CA HIS A 133 -11.69 2.95 10.86
C HIS A 133 -11.58 2.26 12.22
N LYS A 134 -11.21 0.96 12.24
CA LYS A 134 -11.11 0.16 13.48
C LYS A 134 -10.14 0.79 14.50
N GLY A 135 -9.07 1.43 14.02
CA GLY A 135 -8.06 2.09 14.85
C GLY A 135 -8.47 3.47 15.37
N ASN A 136 -9.68 3.95 15.07
CA ASN A 136 -10.10 5.35 15.22
C ASN A 136 -9.16 6.30 14.45
N ALA A 137 -9.21 7.59 14.77
CA ALA A 137 -8.30 8.60 14.23
C ALA A 137 -6.89 8.42 14.81
N VAL A 138 -5.90 8.38 13.94
CA VAL A 138 -4.46 8.31 14.28
C VAL A 138 -3.68 9.49 13.69
N LEU A 139 -4.35 10.37 12.94
CA LEU A 139 -3.86 11.65 12.45
C LEU A 139 -4.82 12.76 12.92
N VAL A 140 -4.29 13.88 13.38
CA VAL A 140 -5.09 15.08 13.66
C VAL A 140 -4.81 16.10 12.56
N PRO A 141 -5.83 16.66 11.87
CA PRO A 141 -5.61 17.65 10.82
C PRO A 141 -4.72 18.80 11.29
N GLY A 142 -3.60 19.02 10.58
CA GLY A 142 -2.62 20.06 10.89
C GLY A 142 -1.57 19.72 11.95
N ASP A 143 -1.63 18.54 12.58
CA ASP A 143 -0.52 18.05 13.43
C ASP A 143 0.72 17.69 12.60
N ASP A 144 1.82 17.36 13.25
CA ASP A 144 3.08 17.09 12.57
C ASP A 144 3.02 15.85 11.66
N ALA A 145 2.28 14.80 12.03
CA ALA A 145 2.16 13.59 11.23
C ALA A 145 1.27 13.81 10.00
N ASP A 146 0.16 14.54 10.19
CA ASP A 146 -0.73 14.97 9.12
C ASP A 146 -0.01 15.89 8.14
N ARG A 147 0.72 16.90 8.64
CA ARG A 147 1.54 17.80 7.81
C ARG A 147 2.61 17.03 7.05
N CYS A 148 3.31 16.10 7.69
CA CYS A 148 4.29 15.24 7.02
C CYS A 148 3.66 14.50 5.82
N LEU A 149 2.53 13.83 6.03
CA LEU A 149 1.82 13.09 4.97
C LEU A 149 1.31 14.03 3.87
N THR A 150 0.62 15.12 4.22
CA THR A 150 -0.03 15.97 3.21
C THR A 150 0.96 16.84 2.43
N SER A 151 2.08 17.23 3.03
CA SER A 151 3.15 17.95 2.33
C SER A 151 3.89 17.04 1.35
N TRP A 152 4.05 15.75 1.67
CA TRP A 152 4.52 14.75 0.73
C TRP A 152 3.56 14.58 -0.45
N LEU A 153 2.25 14.49 -0.21
CA LEU A 153 1.23 14.45 -1.28
C LEU A 153 1.28 15.69 -2.19
N ALA A 154 1.73 16.83 -1.67
CA ALA A 154 1.94 18.05 -2.43
C ALA A 154 3.29 18.12 -3.17
N SER A 155 4.10 17.04 -3.13
CA SER A 155 5.48 17.00 -3.63
C SER A 155 6.39 18.10 -3.04
N ALA A 156 6.10 18.53 -1.82
CA ALA A 156 6.78 19.62 -1.12
C ALA A 156 6.90 19.28 0.37
N VAL A 157 7.59 18.18 0.67
CA VAL A 157 7.63 17.59 2.02
C VAL A 157 8.09 18.59 3.08
N ASP A 158 7.38 18.60 4.21
CA ASP A 158 7.75 19.33 5.41
C ASP A 158 8.63 18.42 6.27
N GLU A 159 9.94 18.40 5.96
CA GLU A 159 10.92 17.54 6.64
C GLU A 159 10.90 17.72 8.15
N ALA A 160 10.71 18.96 8.63
CA ALA A 160 10.67 19.26 10.05
C ALA A 160 9.43 18.67 10.73
N ALA A 161 8.26 18.69 10.06
CA ALA A 161 7.07 18.01 10.55
C ALA A 161 7.27 16.48 10.56
N CYS A 162 7.86 15.90 9.52
CA CYS A 162 8.16 14.47 9.51
C CYS A 162 9.13 14.05 10.64
N GLU A 163 10.18 14.82 10.86
CA GLU A 163 11.15 14.57 11.92
C GLU A 163 10.50 14.60 13.32
N ARG A 164 9.59 15.54 13.56
CA ARG A 164 8.82 15.56 14.83
C ARG A 164 7.78 14.45 14.91
N ALA A 165 7.27 13.97 13.78
CA ALA A 165 6.22 12.97 13.73
C ALA A 165 6.73 11.52 13.90
N LYS A 166 8.01 11.23 13.63
CA LYS A 166 8.56 9.86 13.74
C LYS A 166 8.45 9.28 15.14
N GLU A 167 8.43 10.15 16.16
CA GLU A 167 8.18 9.78 17.55
C GLU A 167 6.67 9.91 17.84
N MET A 168 6.03 8.82 18.25
CA MET A 168 4.60 8.86 18.60
C MET A 168 4.43 9.38 20.03
N VAL A 169 4.06 10.66 20.18
CA VAL A 169 3.42 11.13 21.42
C VAL A 169 1.93 10.76 21.33
N ARG A 170 1.49 9.77 22.12
CA ARG A 170 0.06 9.47 22.24
C ARG A 170 -0.68 10.70 22.79
N PRO A 171 -1.81 11.13 22.20
CA PRO A 171 -2.64 12.17 22.81
C PRO A 171 -3.06 11.73 24.22
N GLY A 172 -2.56 12.42 25.25
CA GLY A 172 -2.82 12.11 26.66
C GLY A 172 -1.88 11.08 27.31
N GLY A 173 -0.80 10.66 26.65
CA GLY A 173 0.26 9.86 27.26
C GLY A 173 1.36 10.76 27.82
N GLU A 174 1.71 10.57 29.09
CA GLU A 174 2.92 11.14 29.67
C GLU A 174 4.12 10.66 28.85
N THR A 175 5.07 11.56 28.59
CA THR A 175 6.36 11.20 28.01
C THR A 175 7.06 10.22 28.94
N GLU A 176 7.16 8.95 28.56
CA GLU A 176 8.15 8.05 29.17
C GLU A 176 9.52 8.51 28.66
N GLU A 177 10.15 9.38 29.45
CA GLU A 177 11.55 9.77 29.33
C GLU A 177 12.43 8.54 29.68
N PRO A 178 13.57 8.33 28.99
CA PRO A 178 14.39 7.13 29.10
C PRO A 178 14.95 6.80 30.49
#